data_AF-A0A2W4MZ24-F1
#
_entry.id   AF-A0A2W4MZ24-F1
#
_cell.length_a   1.000
_cell.length_b   1.000
_cell.length_c   1.000
_cell.angle_alpha   90.00
_cell.angle_beta   90.00
_cell.angle_gamma   90.00
#
_symmetry.space_group_name_H-M   'P 1'
#
loop_
_entity.id
_entity.type
_entity.pdbx_description
1 polymer ?
#
loop_
_entity_poly.entity_id
_entity_poly.type
_entity_poly.pdbx_seq_one_letter_code
_entity_poly.pdbx_strand_id
1 'polypeptide(L)'
;MPLDRDLLDAVKELDSHDLRRLHILTRAQLEREGAISGPEPKVSLRSQMIRCGKPGCTKCPHGPYWYAYWTEGGKRRSRYVGRLLDEEQDSFS
;
A
#
# COMPACT_ATOMS: atom_id res chain seq x y z
N MET A 1 -13.81 4.27 -3.44
CA MET A 1 -13.73 3.55 -2.15
C MET A 1 -12.28 3.18 -1.88
N PRO A 2 -11.83 3.09 -0.62
CA PRO A 2 -10.57 2.42 -0.30
C PRO A 2 -10.63 0.94 -0.75
N LEU A 3 -9.49 0.34 -1.05
CA LEU A 3 -9.43 -1.11 -1.26
C LEU A 3 -9.80 -1.80 0.05
N ASP A 4 -10.60 -2.85 -0.07
CA ASP A 4 -11.00 -3.67 1.06
C ASP A 4 -9.79 -4.38 1.68
N ARG A 5 -9.83 -4.59 3.01
CA ARG A 5 -8.73 -5.23 3.73
C ARG A 5 -8.53 -6.67 3.28
N ASP A 6 -9.62 -7.42 3.11
CA ASP A 6 -9.55 -8.83 2.71
C ASP A 6 -8.93 -8.98 1.32
N LEU A 7 -9.19 -8.03 0.42
CA LEU A 7 -8.52 -7.97 -0.87
C LEU A 7 -7.02 -7.69 -0.74
N LEU A 8 -6.60 -6.76 0.13
CA LEU A 8 -5.19 -6.49 0.36
C LEU A 8 -4.46 -7.71 0.93
N ASP A 9 -5.10 -8.40 1.89
CA ASP A 9 -4.53 -9.60 2.49
C ASP A 9 -4.48 -10.76 1.47
N ALA A 10 -5.51 -10.94 0.64
CA ALA A 10 -5.48 -11.92 -0.46
C ALA A 10 -4.35 -11.66 -1.47
N VAL A 11 -4.06 -10.39 -1.79
CA VAL A 11 -2.95 -10.04 -2.71
C VAL A 11 -1.58 -10.41 -2.13
N LYS A 12 -1.40 -10.35 -0.80
CA LYS A 12 -0.13 -10.75 -0.15
C LYS A 12 0.14 -12.25 -0.26
N GLU A 13 -0.91 -13.05 -0.29
CA GLU A 13 -0.83 -14.52 -0.38
C GLU A 13 -0.60 -15.02 -1.82
N LEU A 14 -0.68 -14.14 -2.83
CA LEU A 14 -0.47 -14.52 -4.22
C LEU A 14 0.99 -14.87 -4.49
N ASP A 15 1.20 -15.92 -5.27
CA ASP A 15 2.53 -16.28 -5.75
C ASP A 15 3.01 -15.34 -6.87
N SER A 16 4.27 -15.51 -7.29
CA SER A 16 4.86 -14.66 -8.33
C SER A 16 4.15 -14.75 -9.70
N HIS A 17 3.54 -15.88 -10.03
CA HIS A 17 2.80 -16.06 -11.29
C HIS A 17 1.49 -15.26 -11.23
N ASP A 18 0.73 -15.42 -10.15
CA ASP A 18 -0.54 -14.74 -9.97
C ASP A 18 -0.37 -13.24 -9.76
N LEU A 19 0.70 -12.80 -9.07
CA LEU A 19 1.08 -11.40 -8.99
C LEU A 19 1.38 -10.80 -10.37
N ARG A 20 2.09 -11.53 -11.24
CA ARG A 20 2.32 -11.09 -12.64
C ARG A 20 1.02 -10.97 -13.41
N ARG A 21 0.11 -11.96 -13.28
CA ARG A 21 -1.20 -11.91 -13.92
C ARG A 21 -2.03 -10.73 -13.42
N LEU A 22 -2.09 -10.51 -12.11
CA LEU A 22 -2.80 -9.38 -11.50
C LEU A 22 -2.22 -8.03 -11.96
N HIS A 23 -0.89 -7.92 -12.05
CA HIS A 23 -0.23 -6.72 -12.56
C HIS A 23 -0.63 -6.42 -14.00
N ILE A 24 -0.63 -7.42 -14.89
CA ILE A 24 -1.06 -7.27 -16.30
C ILE A 24 -2.53 -6.82 -16.37
N LEU A 25 -3.42 -7.46 -15.61
CA LEU A 25 -4.84 -7.12 -15.59
C LEU A 25 -5.09 -5.69 -15.09
N THR A 26 -4.44 -5.31 -13.99
CA THR A 26 -4.56 -3.98 -13.39
C THR A 26 -4.06 -2.91 -14.36
N ARG A 27 -2.90 -3.14 -14.98
CA ARG A 27 -2.33 -2.22 -15.97
C ARG A 27 -3.27 -2.02 -17.15
N ALA A 28 -3.78 -3.11 -17.74
CA ALA A 28 -4.68 -3.05 -18.88
C ALA A 28 -5.97 -2.28 -18.55
N GLN A 29 -6.50 -2.39 -17.33
CA GLN A 29 -7.66 -1.62 -16.89
C GLN A 29 -7.34 -0.12 -16.79
N LEU A 30 -6.21 0.24 -16.17
CA LEU A 30 -5.79 1.64 -16.03
C LEU A 30 -5.54 2.31 -17.39
N GLU A 31 -4.97 1.58 -18.35
CA GLU A 31 -4.78 2.07 -19.72
C GLU A 31 -6.11 2.28 -20.44
N ARG A 32 -7.06 1.33 -20.32
CA ARG A 32 -8.40 1.47 -20.90
C ARG A 32 -9.17 2.67 -20.35
N GLU A 33 -9.00 2.97 -19.06
CA GLU A 33 -9.62 4.13 -18.41
C GLU A 33 -8.88 5.45 -18.72
N GLY A 34 -7.74 5.39 -19.43
CA GLY A 34 -6.89 6.56 -19.67
C GLY A 34 -6.25 7.13 -18.39
N ALA A 35 -6.27 6.37 -17.30
CA ALA A 35 -5.72 6.78 -16.01
C ALA A 35 -4.19 6.79 -16.00
N ILE A 36 -3.58 5.95 -16.85
CA ILE A 36 -2.14 5.96 -17.12
C ILE A 36 -1.90 6.06 -18.62
N SER A 37 -0.86 6.79 -19.00
CA SER A 37 -0.33 6.78 -20.36
C SER A 37 1.20 6.71 -20.28
N GLY A 38 1.78 5.72 -20.95
CA GLY A 38 3.23 5.55 -21.01
C GLY A 38 3.84 4.69 -19.88
N PRO A 39 5.13 4.93 -19.56
CA PRO A 39 5.89 4.07 -18.65
C PRO A 39 5.42 4.23 -17.20
N GLU A 40 5.60 3.17 -16.40
CA GLU A 40 5.26 3.24 -14.98
C GLU A 40 6.17 4.22 -14.24
N PRO A 41 5.61 5.05 -13.34
CA PRO A 41 6.42 5.94 -12.54
C PRO A 41 7.28 5.12 -11.59
N LYS A 42 8.50 5.61 -11.33
CA LYS A 42 9.36 5.00 -10.31
C LYS A 42 8.74 5.20 -8.93
N VAL A 43 8.26 4.11 -8.34
CA VAL A 43 7.71 4.09 -6.97
C VAL A 43 8.81 3.78 -5.96
N SER A 44 8.79 4.48 -4.83
CA SER A 44 9.60 4.18 -3.65
C SER A 44 8.68 3.86 -2.47
N LEU A 45 8.96 2.76 -1.77
CA LEU A 45 8.24 2.37 -0.56
C LEU A 45 8.98 2.88 0.68
N ARG A 46 8.23 3.41 1.65
CA ARG A 46 8.76 3.81 2.96
C ARG A 46 7.84 3.37 4.09
N SER A 47 8.42 2.75 5.11
CA SER A 47 7.76 2.45 6.38
C SER A 47 7.72 3.69 7.27
N GLN A 48 6.61 3.90 7.98
CA GLN A 48 6.39 5.01 8.89
C GLN A 48 5.74 4.55 10.18
N MET A 49 6.25 5.05 11.30
CA MET A 49 5.65 4.92 12.63
C MET A 49 4.88 6.21 12.94
N ILE A 50 3.61 6.10 13.34
CA ILE A 50 2.68 7.22 13.49
C ILE A 50 2.22 7.34 14.95
N ARG A 51 2.30 8.54 15.51
CA ARG A 51 1.65 8.86 16.81
C ARG A 51 0.18 9.18 16.57
N CYS A 52 -0.74 8.49 17.25
CA CYS A 52 -2.18 8.67 17.02
C CYS A 52 -2.78 9.94 17.66
N GLY A 53 -2.07 10.59 18.58
CA GLY A 53 -2.56 11.78 19.27
C GLY A 53 -3.71 11.53 20.28
N LYS A 54 -4.10 10.28 20.52
CA LYS A 54 -5.12 9.96 21.53
C LYS A 54 -4.56 10.20 22.95
N PRO A 55 -5.24 10.97 23.81
CA PRO A 55 -4.86 11.11 25.22
C PRO A 55 -4.77 9.74 25.90
N GLY A 56 -3.68 9.48 26.61
CA GLY A 56 -3.47 8.21 27.33
C GLY A 56 -3.05 7.01 26.47
N CYS A 57 -2.71 7.20 25.19
CA CYS A 57 -2.20 6.10 24.38
C CYS A 57 -0.79 5.69 24.82
N THR A 58 -0.66 4.47 25.35
CA THR A 58 0.62 3.87 25.77
C THR A 58 1.28 3.01 24.68
N LYS A 59 0.53 2.65 23.63
CA LYS A 59 0.97 1.79 22.52
C LYS A 59 1.54 2.58 21.31
N CYS A 60 1.84 3.86 21.50
CA CYS A 60 2.45 4.68 20.46
C CYS A 60 3.98 4.48 20.44
N PRO A 61 4.62 4.59 19.26
CA PRO A 61 4.03 4.87 17.95
C PRO A 61 3.44 3.62 17.27
N HIS A 62 2.44 3.81 16.42
CA HIS A 62 1.79 2.72 15.67
C HIS A 62 2.45 2.51 14.31
N GLY A 63 2.49 1.26 13.85
CA GLY A 63 3.07 0.89 12.57
C GLY A 63 3.81 -0.44 12.69
N PRO A 64 4.70 -0.76 11.74
CA PRO A 64 5.06 0.05 10.58
C PRO A 64 3.94 0.12 9.53
N TYR A 65 3.57 1.35 9.14
CA TYR A 65 2.69 1.60 8.00
C TYR A 65 3.50 1.88 6.75
N TRP A 66 3.13 1.25 5.64
CA TRP A 66 3.84 1.44 4.38
C TRP A 66 3.13 2.45 3.48
N TYR A 67 3.93 3.35 2.92
CA TYR A 67 3.50 4.32 1.93
C TYR A 67 4.34 4.22 0.67
N ALA A 68 3.65 4.25 -0.46
CA ALA A 68 4.26 4.41 -1.78
C ALA A 68 4.40 5.91 -2.09
N TYR A 69 5.54 6.29 -2.67
CA TYR A 69 5.84 7.64 -3.13
C TYR A 69 6.32 7.62 -4.56
N TRP A 70 5.74 8.47 -5.41
CA TRP A 70 6.13 8.62 -6.81
C TRP A 70 5.92 10.06 -7.29
N THR A 71 6.42 10.39 -8.47
CA THR A 71 6.17 11.69 -9.12
C THR A 71 5.32 11.46 -10.36
N GLU A 72 4.30 12.28 -10.52
CA GLU A 72 3.38 12.23 -11.66
C GLU A 72 3.01 13.67 -12.06
N GLY A 73 3.17 14.00 -13.35
CA GLY A 73 2.91 15.36 -13.85
C GLY A 73 3.70 16.45 -13.11
N GLY A 74 4.94 16.15 -12.69
CA GLY A 74 5.79 17.05 -11.90
C GLY A 74 5.39 17.21 -10.42
N LYS A 75 4.34 16.52 -9.95
CA LYS A 75 3.87 16.59 -8.56
C LYS A 75 4.24 15.33 -7.79
N ARG A 76 4.74 15.50 -6.57
CA ARG A 76 4.95 14.37 -5.65
C ARG A 76 3.61 13.82 -5.19
N ARG A 77 3.44 12.52 -5.32
CA ARG A 77 2.28 11.75 -4.86
C ARG A 77 2.69 10.77 -3.78
N SER A 78 1.72 10.41 -2.94
CA SER A 78 1.88 9.32 -1.98
C SER A 78 0.57 8.55 -1.80
N ARG A 79 0.68 7.27 -1.43
CA ARG A 79 -0.47 6.42 -1.14
C ARG A 79 -0.13 5.45 -0.01
N TYR A 80 -1.06 5.27 0.91
CA TYR A 80 -1.00 4.20 1.90
C TYR A 80 -1.15 2.85 1.20
N VAL A 81 -0.21 1.95 1.46
CA VAL A 81 -0.18 0.60 0.86
C VAL A 81 -0.78 -0.42 1.83
N GLY A 82 -0.53 -0.27 3.12
CA GLY A 82 -0.96 -1.25 4.12
C GLY A 82 0.09 -1.48 5.20
N ARG A 83 -0.16 -2.50 6.01
CA ARG A 83 0.87 -3.18 6.81
C ARG A 83 1.37 -4.34 5.97
N LEU A 84 2.62 -4.26 5.50
CA LEU A 84 3.24 -5.27 4.62
C LEU A 84 3.98 -6.36 5.38
N LEU A 85 4.27 -6.12 6.66
CA LEU A 85 4.90 -7.10 7.54
C LEU A 85 3.93 -7.32 8.69
N ASP A 86 3.47 -8.55 8.82
CA ASP A 86 2.65 -8.96 9.94
C ASP A 86 3.55 -8.99 11.19
N GLU A 87 3.55 -7.91 11.95
CA GLU A 87 3.77 -8.03 13.38
C GLU A 87 2.43 -8.46 14.00
N GLU A 88 2.06 -9.73 13.76
CA GLU A 88 1.21 -10.44 14.72
C GLU A 88 2.01 -10.55 16.01
N GLN A 89 1.74 -9.64 16.96
CA GLN A 89 1.70 -9.86 18.42
C GLN A 89 1.76 -8.50 19.12
N ASP A 90 0.62 -7.82 19.23
CA ASP A 90 0.36 -6.98 20.40
C ASP A 90 -1.14 -6.85 20.69
N SER A 91 -1.82 -7.97 20.43
CA SER A 91 -3.18 -8.24 20.85
C SER A 91 -3.11 -9.09 22.13
N PHE A 92 -3.08 -8.39 23.26
CA PHE A 92 -3.54 -8.85 24.58
C PHE A 92 -2.79 -10.04 25.22
N SER A 93 -1.85 -9.71 26.12
CA SER A 93 -1.92 -10.11 27.54
C SER A 93 -1.19 -9.07 28.39
#